data_AF-A0A967WKH0-F1
#
_entry.id   AF-A0A967WKH0-F1
#
_cell.length_a   1.000
_cell.length_b   1.000
_cell.length_c   1.000
_cell.angle_alpha   90.00
_cell.angle_beta   90.00
_cell.angle_gamma   90.00
#
_symmetry.space_group_name_H-M   'P 1'
#
loop_
_entity.id
_entity.type
_entity.pdbx_description
1 polymer ?
#
loop_
_entity_poly.entity_id
_entity_poly.type
_entity_poly.pdbx_seq_one_letter_code
_entity_poly.pdbx_strand_id
1 'polypeptide(L)'
;EQAHPDGSSLRLGLRYVHGLGEAWQERIVERRGSGPYKGLADFCRRARLPRSLVENLIRSGAMDGLGQTRRDLLWELGGLAYQEEGLEIEVPVVPVSLPALEQAERMAWEHEILGLTPGDHVMSLYREALRAQRVLSSGELPSRRDGERVRVAGWAVVRQRPPTAKGHVFITLEDEEGLVNLIVRPGVYEQYRNVLRNTPLLWIEGRLQREGHALSVLVYRAAALGSPGP
;
A
#
# COMPACT_ATOMS: atom_id res chain seq x y z
N GLU A 1 9.62 -6.32 4.71
CA GLU A 1 10.37 -5.90 5.92
C GLU A 1 10.73 -4.44 5.71
N GLN A 2 10.19 -3.51 6.50
CA GLN A 2 10.63 -2.10 6.43
C GLN A 2 11.77 -1.94 7.43
N ALA A 3 12.95 -1.57 6.95
CA ALA A 3 14.10 -1.28 7.80
C ALA A 3 13.98 0.16 8.31
N HIS A 4 13.92 0.31 9.63
CA HIS A 4 14.08 1.59 10.31
C HIS A 4 15.54 2.04 10.17
N PRO A 5 15.85 3.35 10.16
CA PRO A 5 17.23 3.87 10.12
C PRO A 5 18.17 3.31 11.21
N ASP A 6 17.60 2.76 12.29
CA ASP A 6 18.35 2.20 13.42
C ASP A 6 18.62 0.68 13.26
N GLY A 7 18.27 0.11 12.10
CA GLY A 7 18.38 -1.32 11.79
C GLY A 7 17.28 -2.20 12.39
N SER A 8 16.33 -1.62 13.12
CA SER A 8 15.14 -2.32 13.61
C SER A 8 14.13 -2.51 12.47
N SER A 9 13.44 -3.64 12.42
CA SER A 9 12.41 -3.89 11.41
C SER A 9 11.13 -4.37 12.05
N LEU A 10 10.00 -3.95 11.47
CA LEU A 10 8.69 -4.47 11.84
C LEU A 10 8.26 -5.54 10.83
N ARG A 11 7.80 -6.68 11.35
CA ARG A 11 7.27 -7.79 10.55
C ARG A 11 5.76 -7.79 10.64
N LEU A 12 5.10 -7.73 9.49
CA LEU A 12 3.65 -7.88 9.42
C LEU A 12 3.26 -9.32 9.76
N GLY A 13 2.20 -9.46 10.55
CA GLY A 13 1.63 -10.76 10.88
C GLY A 13 0.82 -11.33 9.71
N LEU A 14 0.63 -12.65 9.70
CA LEU A 14 -0.16 -13.36 8.69
C LEU A 14 -1.63 -12.90 8.63
N ARG A 15 -2.15 -12.33 9.73
CA ARG A 15 -3.52 -11.79 9.82
C ARG A 15 -3.90 -10.74 8.77
N TYR A 16 -2.92 -10.07 8.18
CA TYR A 16 -3.15 -9.07 7.14
C TYR A 16 -3.38 -9.68 5.76
N VAL A 17 -3.02 -10.95 5.54
CA VAL A 17 -3.18 -11.60 4.25
C VAL A 17 -4.67 -11.90 4.03
N HIS A 18 -5.25 -11.28 3.00
CA HIS A 18 -6.66 -11.47 2.65
C HIS A 18 -7.05 -12.95 2.55
N GLY A 19 -8.15 -13.32 3.18
CA GLY A 19 -8.69 -14.68 3.19
C GLY A 19 -7.97 -15.67 4.13
N LEU A 20 -6.84 -15.30 4.72
CA LEU A 20 -6.06 -16.18 5.60
C LEU A 20 -6.62 -16.14 7.04
N GLY A 21 -7.68 -16.89 7.29
CA GLY A 21 -8.29 -17.02 8.63
C GLY A 21 -7.35 -17.60 9.69
N GLU A 22 -7.69 -17.41 10.96
CA GLU A 22 -6.85 -17.78 12.12
C GLU A 22 -6.39 -19.24 12.10
N ALA A 23 -7.28 -20.18 11.80
CA ALA A 23 -6.94 -21.60 11.70
C ALA A 23 -5.83 -21.89 10.65
N TRP A 24 -5.82 -21.16 9.52
CA TRP A 24 -4.77 -21.30 8.52
C TRP A 24 -3.45 -20.67 8.98
N GLN A 25 -3.51 -19.54 9.70
CA GLN A 25 -2.34 -18.90 10.29
C GLN A 25 -1.67 -19.82 11.31
N GLU A 26 -2.45 -20.39 12.23
CA GLU A 26 -1.97 -21.35 13.23
C GLU A 26 -1.36 -22.57 12.57
N ARG A 27 -2.05 -23.13 11.56
CA ARG A 27 -1.54 -24.28 10.79
C ARG A 27 -0.19 -23.98 10.13
N ILE A 28 0.01 -22.80 9.53
CA ILE A 28 1.30 -22.42 8.96
C ILE A 28 2.39 -22.41 10.04
N VAL A 29 2.10 -21.89 11.23
CA VAL A 29 3.07 -21.81 12.32
C VAL A 29 3.35 -23.20 12.91
N GLU A 30 2.32 -23.99 13.18
CA GLU A 30 2.40 -25.37 13.68
C GLU A 30 3.21 -26.25 12.72
N ARG A 31 2.87 -26.23 11.44
CA ARG A 31 3.51 -27.07 10.42
C ARG A 31 4.94 -26.65 10.11
N ARG A 32 5.30 -25.40 10.36
CA ARG A 32 6.69 -24.94 10.34
C ARG A 32 7.51 -25.61 11.46
N GLY A 33 6.92 -25.80 12.64
CA GLY A 33 7.63 -26.37 13.79
C GLY A 33 8.91 -25.58 14.08
N SER A 34 10.02 -26.30 14.31
CA SER A 34 11.33 -25.71 14.59
C SER A 34 12.18 -25.36 13.37
N GLY A 35 11.78 -25.77 12.16
CA GLY A 35 12.59 -25.61 10.93
C GLY A 35 11.91 -24.72 9.88
N PRO A 36 12.66 -23.91 9.11
CA PRO A 36 12.09 -23.11 8.04
C PRO A 36 11.48 -24.00 6.94
N TYR A 37 10.58 -23.42 6.14
CA TYR A 37 10.16 -24.03 4.88
C TYR A 37 11.31 -23.99 3.88
N LYS A 38 11.57 -25.11 3.20
CA LYS A 38 12.72 -25.23 2.27
C LYS A 38 12.43 -24.70 0.86
N GLY A 39 11.16 -24.47 0.54
CA GLY A 39 10.69 -24.08 -0.78
C GLY A 39 9.17 -24.12 -0.83
N LEU A 40 8.59 -23.74 -1.98
CA LEU A 40 7.14 -23.69 -2.17
C LEU A 40 6.52 -25.09 -2.10
N ALA A 41 7.11 -26.10 -2.75
CA ALA A 41 6.65 -27.49 -2.66
C ALA A 41 6.66 -28.03 -1.21
N ASP A 42 7.70 -27.76 -0.42
CA ASP A 42 7.77 -28.12 1.00
C ASP A 42 6.66 -27.45 1.82
N PHE A 43 6.43 -26.16 1.57
CA PHE A 43 5.35 -25.40 2.19
C PHE A 43 3.97 -25.99 1.86
N CYS A 44 3.65 -26.20 0.58
CA CYS A 44 2.38 -26.74 0.13
C CYS A 44 2.09 -28.13 0.72
N ARG A 45 3.11 -29.01 0.74
CA ARG A 45 2.99 -30.38 1.29
C ARG A 45 2.74 -30.40 2.80
N ARG A 46 3.46 -29.56 3.56
CA ARG A 46 3.36 -29.50 5.02
C ARG A 46 2.11 -28.76 5.48
N ALA A 47 1.84 -27.60 4.88
CA ALA A 47 0.78 -26.71 5.31
C ALA A 47 -0.58 -27.06 4.70
N ARG A 48 -0.65 -27.66 3.49
CA ARG A 48 -1.90 -28.04 2.79
C ARG A 48 -2.98 -26.96 2.84
N LEU A 49 -2.61 -25.75 2.42
CA LEU A 49 -3.56 -24.65 2.30
C LEU A 49 -4.33 -24.75 0.96
N PRO A 50 -5.57 -24.22 0.89
CA PRO A 50 -6.22 -23.95 -0.37
C PRO A 50 -5.32 -23.12 -1.29
N ARG A 51 -5.32 -23.46 -2.58
CA ARG A 51 -4.44 -22.84 -3.59
C ARG A 51 -4.52 -21.32 -3.61
N SER A 52 -5.73 -20.77 -3.52
CA SER A 52 -5.97 -19.33 -3.47
C SER A 52 -5.26 -18.64 -2.29
N LEU A 53 -5.12 -19.31 -1.15
CA LEU A 53 -4.39 -18.75 0.00
C LEU A 53 -2.88 -18.79 -0.22
N VAL A 54 -2.36 -19.81 -0.91
CA VAL A 54 -0.95 -19.85 -1.33
C VAL A 54 -0.68 -18.72 -2.33
N GLU A 55 -1.56 -18.50 -3.30
CA GLU A 55 -1.47 -17.37 -4.24
C GLU A 55 -1.43 -16.03 -3.49
N ASN A 56 -2.29 -15.82 -2.49
CA ASN A 56 -2.28 -14.60 -1.67
C ASN A 56 -0.98 -14.44 -0.86
N LEU A 57 -0.44 -15.52 -0.29
CA LEU A 57 0.86 -15.50 0.40
C LEU A 57 2.01 -15.13 -0.53
N ILE A 58 2.01 -15.63 -1.78
CA ILE A 58 3.00 -15.25 -2.79
C ILE A 58 2.82 -13.77 -3.17
N ARG A 59 1.59 -13.36 -3.53
CA ARG A 59 1.30 -11.99 -4.00
C ARG A 59 1.58 -10.92 -2.94
N SER A 60 1.38 -11.24 -1.66
CA SER A 60 1.68 -10.35 -0.52
C SER A 60 3.17 -10.23 -0.17
N GLY A 61 4.02 -11.10 -0.70
CA GLY A 61 5.44 -11.15 -0.36
C GLY A 61 5.79 -11.95 0.89
N ALA A 62 4.84 -12.66 1.49
CA ALA A 62 5.11 -13.53 2.62
C ALA A 62 6.08 -14.68 2.26
N MET A 63 6.24 -14.99 0.97
CA MET A 63 7.09 -16.06 0.44
C MET A 63 8.37 -15.55 -0.25
N ASP A 64 8.64 -14.23 -0.25
CA ASP A 64 9.82 -13.65 -0.89
C ASP A 64 11.15 -14.19 -0.31
N GLY A 65 11.12 -14.67 0.94
CA GLY A 65 12.27 -15.31 1.60
C GLY A 65 12.66 -16.68 1.05
N LEU A 66 11.91 -17.25 0.10
CA LEU A 66 12.24 -18.52 -0.55
C LEU A 66 13.27 -18.39 -1.68
N GLY A 67 13.70 -17.16 -2.01
CA GLY A 67 14.78 -16.92 -2.98
C GLY A 67 14.35 -17.03 -4.44
N GLN A 68 13.04 -17.02 -4.72
CA GLN A 68 12.46 -16.98 -6.06
C GLN A 68 11.61 -15.71 -6.25
N THR A 69 11.41 -15.27 -7.49
CA THR A 69 10.50 -14.15 -7.73
C THR A 69 9.05 -14.59 -7.53
N ARG A 70 8.15 -13.64 -7.22
CA ARG A 70 6.72 -13.95 -7.05
C ARG A 70 6.10 -14.57 -8.30
N ARG A 71 6.53 -14.18 -9.51
CA ARG A 71 6.05 -14.77 -10.76
C ARG A 71 6.54 -16.21 -10.93
N ASP A 72 7.80 -16.48 -10.57
CA ASP A 72 8.35 -17.86 -10.56
C ASP A 72 7.59 -18.74 -9.57
N LEU A 73 7.32 -18.25 -8.37
CA LEU A 73 6.53 -18.98 -7.37
C LEU A 73 5.10 -19.27 -7.84
N LEU A 74 4.43 -18.32 -8.49
CA LEU A 74 3.09 -18.55 -9.07
C LEU A 74 3.14 -19.57 -10.21
N TRP A 75 4.20 -19.53 -11.04
CA TRP A 75 4.42 -20.51 -12.10
C TRP A 75 4.67 -21.91 -11.54
N GLU A 76 5.54 -22.03 -10.52
CA GLU A 76 5.80 -23.29 -9.81
C GLU A 76 4.50 -23.83 -9.20
N LEU A 77 3.71 -22.98 -8.51
CA LEU A 77 2.39 -23.36 -7.98
C LEU A 77 1.47 -23.90 -9.09
N GLY A 78 1.55 -23.30 -10.30
CA GLY A 78 0.95 -23.77 -11.56
C GLY A 78 1.11 -25.27 -11.79
N GLY A 79 2.35 -25.76 -11.67
CA GLY A 79 2.72 -27.15 -11.93
C GLY A 79 2.62 -28.09 -10.73
N LEU A 80 2.45 -27.56 -9.51
CA LEU A 80 2.30 -28.39 -8.31
C LEU A 80 0.89 -29.01 -8.25
N ALA A 81 0.82 -30.31 -8.53
CA ALA A 81 -0.33 -31.14 -8.21
C ALA A 81 -0.27 -31.57 -6.73
N TYR A 82 -0.55 -30.63 -5.81
CA TYR A 82 -0.80 -30.98 -4.42
C TYR A 82 -2.32 -31.01 -4.19
N GLN A 83 -2.88 -32.22 -4.02
CA GLN A 83 -4.27 -32.38 -3.61
C GLN A 83 -4.32 -32.49 -2.08
N GLU A 84 -5.40 -32.03 -1.46
CA GLU A 84 -5.62 -32.24 -0.01
C GLU A 84 -5.63 -33.74 0.35
N GLU A 85 -5.96 -34.65 -0.60
CA GLU A 85 -6.09 -36.10 -0.40
C GLU A 85 -5.56 -36.99 -1.57
N GLY A 86 -4.68 -36.49 -2.44
CA GLY A 86 -4.20 -37.23 -3.62
C GLY A 86 -2.72 -37.64 -3.57
N LEU A 87 -2.34 -38.62 -4.41
CA LEU A 87 -0.94 -39.03 -4.61
C LEU A 87 -0.11 -37.87 -5.18
N GLU A 88 1.09 -37.67 -4.62
CA GLU A 88 2.04 -36.65 -5.08
C GLU A 88 2.58 -37.05 -6.46
N ILE A 89 2.13 -36.37 -7.52
CA ILE A 89 2.71 -36.48 -8.87
C ILE A 89 3.54 -35.23 -9.11
N GLU A 90 4.86 -35.38 -9.12
CA GLU A 90 5.75 -34.32 -9.62
C GLU A 90 5.58 -34.20 -11.14
N VAL A 91 4.90 -33.15 -11.57
CA VAL A 91 4.89 -32.78 -13.00
C VAL A 91 6.14 -31.93 -13.24
N PRO A 92 7.00 -32.28 -14.21
CA PRO A 92 8.18 -31.49 -14.49
C PRO A 92 7.77 -30.08 -14.92
N VAL A 93 8.08 -29.09 -14.08
CA VAL A 93 7.90 -27.67 -14.40
C VAL A 93 9.00 -27.27 -15.36
N VAL A 94 8.62 -26.84 -16.56
CA VAL A 94 9.59 -26.33 -17.54
C VAL A 94 10.12 -24.99 -17.01
N PRO A 95 11.45 -24.80 -16.90
CA PRO A 95 12.02 -23.52 -16.52
C PRO A 95 11.69 -22.48 -17.59
N VAL A 96 10.98 -21.44 -17.19
CA VAL A 96 10.65 -20.28 -18.03
C VAL A 96 11.28 -19.06 -17.39
N SER A 97 11.89 -18.19 -18.19
CA SER A 97 12.35 -16.89 -17.70
C SER A 97 11.18 -15.91 -17.72
N LEU A 98 10.67 -15.58 -16.54
CA LEU A 98 9.63 -14.58 -16.37
C LEU A 98 10.27 -13.25 -15.93
N PRO A 99 9.83 -12.10 -16.46
CA PRO A 99 10.33 -10.81 -15.98
C PRO A 99 9.94 -10.63 -14.52
N ALA A 100 10.79 -9.99 -13.71
CA ALA A 100 10.42 -9.61 -12.34
C ALA A 100 9.25 -8.61 -12.34
N LEU A 101 8.52 -8.53 -11.23
CA LEU A 101 7.48 -7.50 -11.06
C LEU A 101 8.13 -6.13 -11.01
N GLU A 102 7.58 -5.17 -11.74
CA GLU A 102 7.91 -3.77 -11.56
C GLU A 102 7.44 -3.29 -10.17
N GLN A 103 8.03 -2.19 -9.67
CA GLN A 103 7.69 -1.65 -8.34
C GLN A 103 6.19 -1.36 -8.21
N ALA A 104 5.58 -0.76 -9.23
CA ALA A 104 4.15 -0.45 -9.24
C ALA A 104 3.27 -1.72 -9.22
N GLU A 105 3.64 -2.76 -9.98
CA GLU A 105 2.92 -4.04 -9.99
C GLU A 105 2.98 -4.72 -8.63
N ARG A 106 4.17 -4.74 -8.01
CA ARG A 106 4.39 -5.28 -6.67
C ARG A 106 3.54 -4.56 -5.62
N MET A 107 3.55 -3.23 -5.62
CA MET A 107 2.74 -2.42 -4.70
C MET A 107 1.24 -2.65 -4.90
N ALA A 108 0.78 -2.76 -6.15
CA ALA A 108 -0.61 -3.05 -6.46
C ALA A 108 -1.06 -4.40 -5.87
N TRP A 109 -0.24 -5.45 -6.04
CA TRP A 109 -0.51 -6.76 -5.46
C TRP A 109 -0.50 -6.75 -3.93
N GLU A 110 0.49 -6.09 -3.32
CA GLU A 110 0.58 -5.94 -1.86
C GLU A 110 -0.64 -5.23 -1.32
N HIS A 111 -1.04 -4.11 -1.92
CA HIS A 111 -2.20 -3.36 -1.47
C HIS A 111 -3.52 -4.12 -1.67
N GLU A 112 -3.68 -4.86 -2.77
CA GLU A 112 -4.86 -5.70 -2.99
C GLU A 112 -5.02 -6.77 -1.91
N ILE A 113 -3.92 -7.41 -1.50
CA ILE A 113 -3.94 -8.53 -0.56
C ILE A 113 -3.85 -8.10 0.91
N LEU A 114 -3.11 -7.04 1.22
CA LEU A 114 -2.81 -6.60 2.59
C LEU A 114 -3.61 -5.37 3.01
N GLY A 115 -4.19 -4.64 2.05
CA GLY A 115 -4.79 -3.32 2.27
C GLY A 115 -3.77 -2.21 2.53
N LEU A 116 -2.47 -2.48 2.34
CA LEU A 116 -1.37 -1.54 2.54
C LEU A 116 -0.12 -1.96 1.72
N THR A 117 0.87 -1.07 1.61
CA THR A 117 2.17 -1.37 1.00
C THR A 117 3.25 -1.50 2.08
N PRO A 118 3.78 -2.71 2.37
CA PRO A 118 4.85 -2.92 3.35
C PRO A 118 6.22 -2.43 2.89
N GLY A 119 6.37 -1.94 1.66
CA GLY A 119 7.61 -1.36 1.15
C GLY A 119 7.52 0.17 1.18
N ASP A 120 7.91 0.79 0.07
CA ASP A 120 7.77 2.23 -0.11
C ASP A 120 6.29 2.63 -0.18
N HIS A 121 6.03 3.90 0.14
CA HIS A 121 4.70 4.47 0.03
C HIS A 121 4.32 4.70 -1.44
N VAL A 122 3.05 4.51 -1.82
CA VAL A 122 2.55 4.63 -3.21
C VAL A 122 2.91 5.96 -3.87
N MET A 123 2.97 7.04 -3.08
CA MET A 123 3.37 8.36 -3.56
C MET A 123 4.79 8.42 -4.13
N SER A 124 5.69 7.49 -3.76
CA SER A 124 7.05 7.41 -4.31
C SER A 124 7.06 7.24 -5.83
N LEU A 125 6.06 6.54 -6.39
CA LEU A 125 5.87 6.37 -7.83
C LEU A 125 5.62 7.71 -8.56
N TYR A 126 5.10 8.70 -7.86
CA TYR A 126 4.75 10.01 -8.41
C TYR A 126 5.73 11.11 -8.02
N ARG A 127 6.68 10.83 -7.11
CA ARG A 127 7.47 11.86 -6.44
C ARG A 127 8.29 12.72 -7.40
N GLU A 128 8.91 12.10 -8.40
CA GLU A 128 9.69 12.82 -9.41
C GLU A 128 8.81 13.78 -10.23
N ALA A 129 7.69 13.28 -10.75
CA ALA A 129 6.74 14.08 -11.53
C ALA A 129 6.11 15.21 -10.68
N LEU A 130 5.83 14.96 -9.40
CA LEU A 130 5.28 15.94 -8.47
C LEU A 130 6.27 17.06 -8.17
N ARG A 131 7.55 16.72 -7.95
CA ARG A 131 8.62 17.72 -7.78
C ARG A 131 8.78 18.60 -9.01
N ALA A 132 8.72 18.03 -10.21
CA ALA A 132 8.76 18.80 -11.46
C ALA A 132 7.60 19.82 -11.57
N GLN A 133 6.45 19.52 -10.95
CA GLN A 133 5.28 20.41 -10.89
C GLN A 133 5.25 21.32 -9.66
N ARG A 134 6.34 21.36 -8.87
CA ARG A 134 6.47 22.12 -7.62
C ARG A 134 5.42 21.74 -6.57
N VAL A 135 5.04 20.47 -6.53
CA VAL A 135 4.22 19.89 -5.47
C VAL A 135 5.15 19.48 -4.33
N LEU A 136 4.89 20.01 -3.14
CA LEU A 136 5.71 19.83 -1.95
C LEU A 136 5.41 18.48 -1.28
N SER A 137 6.42 17.87 -0.67
CA SER A 137 6.20 16.80 0.32
C SER A 137 5.67 17.35 1.63
N SER A 138 5.11 16.46 2.46
CA SER A 138 4.71 16.81 3.83
C SER A 138 5.88 17.33 4.67
N GLY A 139 7.08 16.77 4.51
CA GLY A 139 8.29 17.20 5.24
C GLY A 139 8.88 18.53 4.76
N GLU A 140 8.53 18.99 3.57
CA GLU A 140 8.90 20.33 3.09
C GLU A 140 8.01 21.45 3.66
N LEU A 141 6.76 21.16 4.03
CA LEU A 141 5.79 22.16 4.50
C LEU A 141 6.23 22.93 5.75
N PRO A 142 6.88 22.33 6.77
CA PRO A 142 7.34 23.05 7.95
C PRO A 142 8.29 24.22 7.65
N SER A 143 9.04 24.15 6.54
CA SER A 143 9.99 25.20 6.11
C SER A 143 9.33 26.39 5.39
N ARG A 144 8.05 26.26 5.01
CA ARG A 144 7.30 27.26 4.24
C ARG A 144 6.64 28.30 5.15
N ARG A 145 6.38 29.47 4.58
CA ARG A 145 5.82 30.62 5.32
C ARG A 145 4.32 30.46 5.52
N ASP A 146 3.82 30.93 6.65
CA ASP A 146 2.37 31.03 6.86
C ASP A 146 1.73 31.92 5.79
N GLY A 147 0.56 31.51 5.29
CA GLY A 147 -0.14 32.22 4.22
C GLY A 147 0.41 31.99 2.81
N GLU A 148 1.49 31.23 2.64
CA GLU A 148 2.07 30.89 1.33
C GLU A 148 1.10 30.01 0.52
N ARG A 149 1.04 30.22 -0.79
CA ARG A 149 0.32 29.33 -1.71
C ARG A 149 1.18 28.11 -1.98
N VAL A 150 0.63 26.93 -1.72
CA VAL A 150 1.33 25.65 -1.84
C VAL A 150 0.51 24.65 -2.64
N ARG A 151 1.22 23.69 -3.22
CA ARG A 151 0.63 22.50 -3.83
C ARG A 151 1.12 21.29 -3.07
N VAL A 152 0.20 20.40 -2.73
CA VAL A 152 0.49 19.14 -2.03
C VAL A 152 -0.28 18.02 -2.70
N ALA A 153 0.24 16.81 -2.61
CA ALA A 153 -0.46 15.62 -3.08
C ALA A 153 -0.20 14.47 -2.14
N GLY A 154 -1.15 13.54 -2.06
CA GLY A 154 -1.04 12.41 -1.15
C GLY A 154 -2.25 11.48 -1.22
N TRP A 155 -2.13 10.36 -0.51
CA TRP A 155 -3.21 9.41 -0.30
C TRP A 155 -4.11 9.90 0.83
N ALA A 156 -5.39 10.10 0.56
CA ALA A 156 -6.33 10.56 1.58
C ALA A 156 -6.74 9.41 2.49
N VAL A 157 -6.15 9.40 3.70
CA VAL A 157 -6.35 8.39 4.75
C VAL A 157 -7.54 8.69 5.66
N VAL A 158 -7.88 9.96 5.84
CA VAL A 158 -9.00 10.39 6.70
C VAL A 158 -9.83 11.44 5.98
N ARG A 159 -11.16 11.31 6.07
CA ARG A 159 -12.13 12.32 5.61
C ARG A 159 -13.21 12.48 6.68
N GLN A 160 -13.35 13.68 7.24
CA GLN A 160 -14.29 13.97 8.32
C GLN A 160 -15.11 15.23 8.00
N ARG A 161 -16.40 15.18 8.31
CA ARG A 161 -17.30 16.34 8.28
C ARG A 161 -18.04 16.45 9.62
N PRO A 162 -17.39 16.92 10.69
CA PRO A 162 -18.01 17.03 11.99
C PRO A 162 -19.25 17.94 11.95
N PRO A 163 -20.36 17.60 12.64
CA PRO A 163 -21.56 18.44 12.66
C PRO A 163 -21.31 19.87 13.16
N THR A 164 -20.30 20.04 14.04
CA THR A 164 -19.93 21.32 14.65
C THR A 164 -19.08 22.22 13.76
N ALA A 165 -18.58 21.73 12.62
CA ALA A 165 -17.61 22.44 11.78
C ALA A 165 -18.24 23.43 10.78
N LYS A 166 -19.52 23.81 10.97
CA LYS A 166 -20.26 24.72 10.07
C LYS A 166 -20.13 24.32 8.59
N GLY A 167 -20.18 23.01 8.33
CA GLY A 167 -20.10 22.44 6.97
C GLY A 167 -18.69 22.23 6.41
N HIS A 168 -17.62 22.64 7.10
CA HIS A 168 -16.24 22.37 6.68
C HIS A 168 -15.94 20.87 6.69
N VAL A 169 -15.07 20.46 5.78
CA VAL A 169 -14.58 19.09 5.66
C VAL A 169 -13.08 19.09 5.94
N PHE A 170 -12.64 18.15 6.77
CA PHE A 170 -11.23 17.93 7.08
C PHE A 170 -10.78 16.66 6.38
N ILE A 171 -9.65 16.74 5.69
CA ILE A 171 -9.06 15.60 4.99
C ILE A 171 -7.60 15.51 5.41
N THR A 172 -7.12 14.32 5.76
CA THR A 172 -5.70 14.09 6.00
C THR A 172 -5.14 13.30 4.83
N LEU A 173 -4.13 13.86 4.17
CA LEU A 173 -3.32 13.18 3.18
C LEU A 173 -2.11 12.55 3.86
N GLU A 174 -1.66 11.43 3.30
CA GLU A 174 -0.40 10.77 3.63
C GLU A 174 0.50 10.76 2.39
N ASP A 175 1.77 11.08 2.60
CA ASP A 175 2.85 10.87 1.64
C ASP A 175 4.04 10.16 2.32
N GLU A 176 5.13 9.98 1.59
CA GLU A 176 6.33 9.24 2.02
C GLU A 176 6.96 9.79 3.31
N GLU A 177 6.73 11.07 3.62
CA GLU A 177 7.38 11.77 4.72
C GLU A 177 6.42 12.02 5.90
N GLY A 178 5.11 11.78 5.72
CA GLY A 178 4.12 11.94 6.77
C GLY A 178 2.77 12.49 6.32
N LEU A 179 2.11 13.21 7.23
CA LEU A 179 0.71 13.61 7.09
C LEU A 179 0.56 15.09 6.77
N VAL A 180 -0.41 15.42 5.91
CA VAL A 180 -0.83 16.78 5.59
C VAL A 180 -2.31 16.95 5.88
N ASN A 181 -2.65 17.86 6.80
CA ASN A 181 -4.03 18.18 7.11
C ASN A 181 -4.59 19.22 6.14
N LEU A 182 -5.78 18.99 5.63
CA LEU A 182 -6.50 19.87 4.72
C LEU A 182 -7.76 20.39 5.40
N ILE A 183 -8.03 21.69 5.18
CA ILE A 183 -9.29 22.33 5.56
C ILE A 183 -10.02 22.70 4.28
N VAL A 184 -11.18 22.10 4.05
CA VAL A 184 -12.01 22.36 2.87
C VAL A 184 -13.25 23.14 3.30
N ARG A 185 -13.40 24.36 2.77
CA ARG A 185 -14.60 25.18 2.98
C ARG A 185 -15.80 24.55 2.27
N PRO A 186 -17.04 24.75 2.77
CA PRO A 186 -18.25 24.19 2.16
C PRO A 186 -18.28 24.37 0.64
N GLY A 187 -18.24 25.62 0.15
CA GLY A 187 -18.33 25.88 -1.29
C GLY A 187 -17.27 25.18 -2.15
N VAL A 188 -16.04 25.01 -1.62
CA VAL A 188 -14.98 24.25 -2.30
C VAL A 188 -15.29 22.76 -2.27
N TYR A 189 -15.79 22.24 -1.15
CA TYR A 189 -16.21 20.85 -1.05
C TYR A 189 -17.35 20.52 -2.00
N GLU A 190 -18.37 21.39 -2.09
CA GLU A 190 -19.47 21.20 -3.03
C GLU A 190 -18.99 21.24 -4.49
N GLN A 191 -18.07 22.16 -4.83
CA GLN A 191 -17.48 22.26 -6.17
C GLN A 191 -16.67 21.01 -6.57
N TYR A 192 -15.84 20.48 -5.67
CA TYR A 192 -14.95 19.34 -5.94
C TYR A 192 -15.44 18.03 -5.29
N ARG A 193 -16.73 17.91 -5.01
CA ARG A 193 -17.32 16.84 -4.18
C ARG A 193 -16.94 15.44 -4.65
N ASN A 194 -17.00 15.19 -5.96
CA ASN A 194 -16.70 13.88 -6.53
C ASN A 194 -15.23 13.48 -6.29
N VAL A 195 -14.31 14.42 -6.57
CA VAL A 195 -12.87 14.21 -6.38
C VAL A 195 -12.56 13.98 -4.90
N LEU A 196 -12.96 14.92 -4.04
CA LEU A 196 -12.64 14.89 -2.61
C LEU A 196 -13.25 13.69 -1.87
N ARG A 197 -14.41 13.19 -2.32
CA ARG A 197 -15.10 12.06 -1.68
C ARG A 197 -14.62 10.71 -2.19
N ASN A 198 -14.45 10.54 -3.50
CA ASN A 198 -14.33 9.22 -4.12
C ASN A 198 -12.92 8.90 -4.63
N THR A 199 -12.00 9.86 -4.64
CA THR A 199 -10.63 9.64 -5.15
C THR A 199 -9.66 9.42 -3.99
N PRO A 200 -8.86 8.33 -3.98
CA PRO A 200 -7.86 8.08 -2.94
C PRO A 200 -6.67 9.02 -3.05
N LEU A 201 -6.11 9.18 -4.25
CA LEU A 201 -4.97 10.05 -4.51
C LEU A 201 -5.43 11.45 -4.91
N LEU A 202 -5.11 12.43 -4.07
CA LEU A 202 -5.52 13.82 -4.26
C LEU A 202 -4.33 14.70 -4.59
N TRP A 203 -4.53 15.61 -5.54
CA TRP A 203 -3.70 16.78 -5.75
C TRP A 203 -4.46 18.02 -5.26
N ILE A 204 -3.80 18.87 -4.50
CA ILE A 204 -4.40 20.00 -3.80
C ILE A 204 -3.56 21.25 -4.03
N GLU A 205 -4.25 22.33 -4.40
CA GLU A 205 -3.70 23.69 -4.35
C GLU A 205 -4.43 24.47 -3.27
N GLY A 206 -3.67 25.14 -2.41
CA GLY A 206 -4.22 25.84 -1.28
C GLY A 206 -3.25 26.82 -0.65
N ARG A 207 -3.64 27.30 0.52
CA ARG A 207 -2.82 28.20 1.33
C ARG A 207 -2.42 27.51 2.63
N LEU A 208 -1.12 27.52 2.92
CA LEU A 208 -0.61 27.02 4.18
C LEU A 208 -1.13 27.90 5.32
N GLN A 209 -1.64 27.26 6.37
CA GLN A 209 -2.06 27.89 7.61
C GLN A 209 -1.29 27.26 8.76
N ARG A 210 -0.67 28.11 9.58
CA ARG A 210 0.03 27.72 10.80
C ARG A 210 -0.73 28.27 12.00
N GLU A 211 -1.29 27.37 12.81
CA GLU A 211 -1.92 27.70 14.08
C GLU A 211 -1.16 27.03 15.22
N GLY A 212 -0.32 27.80 15.91
CA GLY A 212 0.61 27.25 16.90
C GLY A 212 1.57 26.24 16.26
N HIS A 213 1.49 24.98 16.70
CA HIS A 213 2.29 23.88 16.16
C HIS A 213 1.59 23.11 15.03
N ALA A 214 0.31 23.37 14.77
CA ALA A 214 -0.44 22.68 13.73
C ALA A 214 -0.25 23.33 12.36
N LEU A 215 0.03 22.51 11.36
CA LEU A 215 0.08 22.89 9.95
C LEU A 215 -1.13 22.32 9.22
N SER A 216 -1.80 23.16 8.44
CA SER A 216 -2.88 22.73 7.57
C SER A 216 -2.86 23.50 6.26
N VAL A 217 -3.47 22.94 5.21
CA VAL A 217 -3.63 23.59 3.92
C VAL A 217 -5.11 23.91 3.73
N LEU A 218 -5.43 25.21 3.65
CA LEU A 218 -6.75 25.67 3.27
C LEU A 218 -6.94 25.46 1.75
N VAL A 219 -7.84 24.58 1.38
CA VAL A 219 -8.00 24.11 0.00
C VAL A 219 -8.69 25.16 -0.88
N TYR A 220 -8.10 25.43 -2.04
CA TYR A 220 -8.69 26.26 -3.11
C TYR A 220 -9.14 25.42 -4.29
N ARG A 221 -8.31 24.44 -4.69
CA ARG A 221 -8.58 23.54 -5.82
C ARG A 221 -8.18 22.11 -5.46
N ALA A 222 -8.91 21.16 -6.00
CA ALA A 222 -8.62 19.75 -5.84
C ALA A 222 -8.76 19.03 -7.18
N ALA A 223 -7.88 18.07 -7.43
CA ALA A 223 -7.92 17.19 -8.59
C ALA A 223 -7.56 15.76 -8.19
N ALA A 224 -8.00 14.79 -8.98
CA ALA A 224 -7.50 13.43 -8.86
C ALA A 224 -6.07 13.38 -9.38
N LEU A 225 -5.16 12.73 -8.65
CA LEU A 225 -3.79 12.55 -9.11
C LEU A 225 -3.79 11.68 -10.38
N GLY A 226 -3.24 12.19 -11.48
CA GLY A 226 -3.22 11.50 -12.79
C GLY A 226 -4.39 11.80 -13.72
N SER A 227 -5.40 12.58 -13.30
CA SER A 227 -6.38 13.12 -14.24
C SER A 227 -5.75 14.19 -15.15
N PRO A 228 -6.11 14.25 -16.44
CA PRO A 228 -5.69 15.36 -17.30
C PRO A 228 -6.37 16.66 -16.85
N GLY A 229 -5.65 17.45 -16.01
CA GLY A 229 -5.80 18.90 -15.91
C GLY A 229 -5.50 19.54 -14.55
N PRO A 230 -5.09 20.83 -14.50
CA PRO A 230 -4.43 21.60 -15.57
C PRO A 230 -2.92 21.28 -15.67
#